data_AF-A0A9D4U4P9-F1
#
_entry.id   AF-A0A9D4U4P9-F1
#
_cell.length_a   1.000
_cell.length_b   1.000
_cell.length_c   1.000
_cell.angle_alpha   90.00
_cell.angle_beta   90.00
_cell.angle_gamma   90.00
#
_symmetry.space_group_name_H-M   'P 1'
#
loop_
_entity.id
_entity.type
_entity.pdbx_description
1 polymer ?
#
loop_
_entity_poly.entity_id
_entity_poly.type
_entity_poly.pdbx_seq_one_letter_code
_entity_poly.pdbx_strand_id
1 'polypeptide(L)'
;MGTWHEDLTLRLREAGLESLSPLRRPYVKVLLGTSVDGVVKYGDYKVRIIEKINHAGEVNRARYMPQKPVIIATKTVSGEVHLFDYTMHPSTPSRQQSSPYLRLAGHSAEGHGLAWSKEGYLLSGSYDAMICLWDTNSGGSRSGILPPLHSFQCSSTDAVGDVAWHSDSDELFGSVGDDGKLLIWDHRASTRPTQTVKVNGKGLNCLAFEPRNKELVAMGSADGTLAMHDLRQLSRPLHNLLTHEGEVTLVVWDLTRIDTQEDATSSASGAAPRPKPLFTHVDHSSMVPDFSWSEISEGMIASIDADNSLQIWQMATSVYHP
;
A
#
# COMPACT_ATOMS: atom_id res chain seq x y z
N MET A 1 29.63 -4.60 -6.22
CA MET A 1 28.86 -4.71 -4.97
C MET A 1 27.68 -3.76 -5.12
N GLY A 2 26.45 -4.28 -5.21
CA GLY A 2 25.26 -3.46 -5.49
C GLY A 2 24.73 -2.74 -4.25
N THR A 3 24.13 -1.57 -4.45
CA THR A 3 23.26 -0.91 -3.48
C THR A 3 21.85 -1.49 -3.56
N TRP A 4 21.21 -1.69 -2.41
CA TRP A 4 19.93 -2.40 -2.29
C TRP A 4 18.73 -1.45 -2.31
N HIS A 5 17.64 -1.92 -2.91
CA HIS A 5 16.54 -1.12 -3.43
C HIS A 5 15.28 -2.02 -3.45
N GLU A 6 14.43 -1.95 -2.42
CA GLU A 6 13.24 -2.81 -2.19
C GLU A 6 12.08 -1.97 -1.62
N ASP A 7 10.83 -2.46 -1.65
CA ASP A 7 9.68 -1.75 -1.05
C ASP A 7 9.57 -1.91 0.48
N LEU A 8 10.65 -1.60 1.20
CA LEU A 8 10.65 -1.46 2.65
C LEU A 8 10.25 -0.03 3.08
N THR A 9 9.31 0.59 2.33
CA THR A 9 8.90 1.99 2.52
C THR A 9 7.92 2.19 3.70
N LEU A 10 8.20 1.55 4.83
CA LEU A 10 7.26 1.41 5.94
C LEU A 10 7.30 2.60 6.92
N ARG A 11 6.12 3.18 7.17
CA ARG A 11 5.89 4.30 8.09
C ARG A 11 6.33 3.94 9.52
N LEU A 12 7.14 4.82 10.10
CA LEU A 12 7.53 4.79 11.51
C LEU A 12 7.40 6.20 12.10
N ARG A 13 6.14 6.63 12.35
CA ARG A 13 5.82 7.87 13.09
C ARG A 13 6.26 7.72 14.55
N GLU A 14 6.33 8.85 15.27
CA GLU A 14 6.58 8.86 16.70
C GLU A 14 5.24 8.88 17.46
N ALA A 15 5.12 8.04 18.49
CA ALA A 15 3.86 7.74 19.16
C ALA A 15 3.31 8.91 20.00
N GLY A 16 1.98 8.93 20.14
CA GLY A 16 1.21 9.58 21.21
C GLY A 16 1.64 10.99 21.64
N LEU A 17 1.09 12.03 21.00
CA LEU A 17 1.28 13.41 21.45
C LEU A 17 0.28 13.83 22.56
N GLU A 18 0.15 12.99 23.58
CA GLU A 18 -0.31 13.42 24.91
C GLU A 18 0.81 13.20 25.95
N SER A 19 1.10 14.24 26.73
CA SER A 19 2.01 14.29 27.90
C SER A 19 3.55 14.41 27.72
N LEU A 20 4.15 14.33 26.53
CA LEU A 20 5.62 14.49 26.37
C LEU A 20 6.08 15.71 25.53
N SER A 21 7.32 16.14 25.81
CA SER A 21 7.85 17.50 25.56
C SER A 21 7.82 17.99 24.10
N PRO A 22 7.70 19.32 23.84
CA PRO A 22 7.58 19.94 22.51
C PRO A 22 8.90 19.99 21.69
N LEU A 23 9.74 18.96 21.80
CA LEU A 23 11.11 18.92 21.26
C LEU A 23 11.33 17.84 20.18
N ARG A 24 10.31 17.05 19.83
CA ARG A 24 10.36 16.08 18.73
C ARG A 24 9.33 16.40 17.64
N ARG A 25 9.55 15.89 16.44
CA ARG A 25 8.78 16.17 15.21
C ARG A 25 8.67 14.90 14.37
N PRO A 26 7.60 14.74 13.56
CA PRO A 26 7.47 13.59 12.68
C PRO A 26 8.61 13.52 11.65
N TYR A 27 9.01 12.31 11.33
CA TYR A 27 10.01 11.97 10.33
C TYR A 27 9.60 10.66 9.64
N VAL A 28 10.10 10.45 8.43
CA VAL A 28 10.02 9.17 7.72
C VAL A 28 11.33 8.44 7.94
N LYS A 29 11.28 7.21 8.45
CA LYS A 29 12.40 6.28 8.33
C LYS A 29 12.24 5.59 6.99
N VAL A 30 13.23 5.72 6.11
CA VAL A 30 13.29 4.89 4.90
C VAL A 30 14.12 3.67 5.28
N LEU A 31 13.46 2.52 5.39
CA LEU A 31 14.14 1.25 5.63
C LEU A 31 14.61 0.71 4.28
N LEU A 32 15.92 0.62 4.12
CA LEU A 32 16.61 -0.11 3.05
C LEU A 32 17.87 -0.73 3.67
N GLY A 33 18.56 -1.60 2.95
CA GLY A 33 19.49 -2.62 3.46
C GLY A 33 20.62 -2.24 4.45
N THR A 34 21.26 -3.27 4.97
CA THR A 34 21.86 -3.38 6.32
C THR A 34 23.20 -2.66 6.60
N SER A 35 23.48 -2.50 7.92
CA SER A 35 24.77 -2.20 8.57
C SER A 35 25.53 -0.94 8.11
N VAL A 36 25.81 0.07 8.94
CA VAL A 36 25.66 0.30 10.40
C VAL A 36 24.81 1.58 10.56
N ASP A 37 24.10 1.87 11.66
CA ASP A 37 24.09 1.32 13.03
C ASP A 37 22.69 0.83 13.49
N GLY A 38 22.55 0.43 14.76
CA GLY A 38 21.29 0.00 15.38
C GLY A 38 20.78 -1.33 14.84
N VAL A 39 21.68 -2.30 14.65
CA VAL A 39 21.37 -3.56 13.97
C VAL A 39 20.45 -4.44 14.83
N VAL A 40 19.21 -4.62 14.35
CA VAL A 40 18.38 -5.77 14.74
C VAL A 40 18.78 -6.97 13.87
N LYS A 41 18.93 -8.14 14.48
CA LYS A 41 19.02 -9.43 13.77
C LYS A 41 17.65 -10.10 13.76
N TYR A 42 17.30 -10.74 12.65
CA TYR A 42 16.15 -11.62 12.54
C TYR A 42 16.57 -12.88 11.77
N GLY A 43 16.77 -13.99 12.47
CA GLY A 43 17.47 -15.15 11.91
C GLY A 43 18.88 -14.79 11.44
N ASP A 44 19.25 -15.23 10.24
CA ASP A 44 20.50 -14.85 9.55
C ASP A 44 20.47 -13.41 9.00
N TYR A 45 19.27 -12.84 8.83
CA TYR A 45 19.09 -11.50 8.33
C TYR A 45 19.44 -10.44 9.38
N LYS A 46 19.85 -9.27 8.88
CA LYS A 46 20.03 -8.04 9.67
C LYS A 46 19.06 -7.00 9.13
N VAL A 47 18.78 -5.96 9.91
CA VAL A 47 17.99 -4.79 9.48
C VAL A 47 18.75 -3.51 9.83
N ARG A 48 18.57 -2.45 9.02
CA ARG A 48 19.09 -1.09 9.26
C ARG A 48 18.06 -0.05 8.82
N ILE A 49 18.08 1.10 9.46
CA ILE A 49 17.53 2.36 8.91
C ILE A 49 18.70 3.06 8.19
N ILE A 50 18.71 3.11 6.85
CA ILE A 50 19.79 3.81 6.14
C ILE A 50 19.72 5.33 6.38
N GLU A 51 18.50 5.85 6.33
CA GLU A 51 18.21 7.27 6.22
C GLU A 51 16.99 7.63 7.04
N LYS A 52 17.01 8.85 7.59
CA LYS A 52 15.94 9.42 8.42
C LYS A 52 15.63 10.80 7.88
N ILE A 53 14.46 10.93 7.27
CA ILE A 53 14.05 12.13 6.55
C ILE A 53 13.04 12.89 7.41
N ASN A 54 13.38 14.12 7.84
CA ASN A 54 12.43 14.97 8.55
C ASN A 54 11.22 15.26 7.66
N HIS A 55 10.01 15.08 8.18
CA HIS A 55 8.78 15.18 7.40
C HIS A 55 7.86 16.30 7.93
N ALA A 56 7.06 16.90 7.04
CA ALA A 56 6.07 17.92 7.40
C ALA A 56 4.72 17.26 7.67
N GLY A 57 4.32 17.19 8.94
CA GLY A 57 3.12 16.45 9.35
C GLY A 57 3.30 14.94 9.27
N GLU A 58 2.21 14.19 9.38
CA GLU A 58 2.25 12.73 9.29
C GLU A 58 2.31 12.23 7.85
N VAL A 59 2.73 10.97 7.72
CA VAL A 59 2.67 10.20 6.48
C VAL A 59 1.66 9.08 6.65
N ASN A 60 0.74 8.97 5.68
CA ASN A 60 -0.39 8.05 5.72
C ASN A 60 -0.12 6.78 4.91
N ARG A 61 0.72 6.88 3.87
CA ARG A 61 1.35 5.79 3.13
C ARG A 61 2.63 6.31 2.47
N ALA A 62 3.63 5.45 2.30
CA ALA A 62 4.82 5.74 1.50
C ALA A 62 5.15 4.58 0.55
N ARG A 63 5.69 4.89 -0.63
CA ARG A 63 6.12 3.91 -1.65
C ARG A 63 7.34 4.41 -2.41
N TYR A 64 8.33 3.54 -2.59
CA TYR A 64 9.49 3.79 -3.45
C TYR A 64 9.11 3.76 -4.95
N MET A 65 9.86 4.49 -5.78
CA MET A 65 9.73 4.41 -7.24
C MET A 65 10.51 3.20 -7.77
N PRO A 66 9.88 2.16 -8.36
CA PRO A 66 10.59 0.93 -8.74
C PRO A 66 11.74 1.13 -9.74
N GLN A 67 11.64 2.13 -10.62
CA GLN A 67 12.62 2.45 -11.67
C GLN A 67 13.79 3.28 -11.13
N LYS A 68 13.56 4.07 -10.07
CA LYS A 68 14.59 4.85 -9.37
C LYS A 68 14.40 4.77 -7.85
N PRO A 69 14.73 3.62 -7.21
CA PRO A 69 14.46 3.35 -5.79
C PRO A 69 15.11 4.26 -4.74
N VAL A 70 15.91 5.26 -5.16
CA VAL A 70 16.31 6.37 -4.27
C VAL A 70 15.18 7.38 -4.04
N ILE A 71 14.15 7.38 -4.90
CA ILE A 71 12.95 8.21 -4.81
C ILE A 71 11.88 7.52 -3.98
N ILE A 72 11.42 8.22 -2.95
CA ILE A 72 10.32 7.82 -2.08
C ILE A 72 9.18 8.82 -2.22
N ALA A 73 7.98 8.34 -2.57
CA ALA A 73 6.73 9.10 -2.46
C ALA A 73 6.08 8.91 -1.09
N THR A 74 5.48 9.96 -0.52
CA THR A 74 4.75 9.91 0.75
C THR A 74 3.45 10.70 0.67
N LYS A 75 2.29 10.07 0.92
CA LYS A 75 0.98 10.74 1.04
C LYS A 75 0.86 11.36 2.43
N THR A 76 0.36 12.60 2.50
CA THR A 76 0.40 13.42 3.72
C THR A 76 -0.98 13.88 4.19
N VAL A 77 -1.06 14.26 5.46
CA VAL A 77 -2.22 14.91 6.10
C VAL A 77 -2.61 16.26 5.47
N SER A 78 -1.75 16.84 4.62
CA SER A 78 -1.97 18.09 3.89
C SER A 78 -2.42 17.89 2.43
N GLY A 79 -2.70 16.65 2.02
CA GLY A 79 -3.15 16.31 0.66
C GLY A 79 -2.06 16.31 -0.41
N GLU A 80 -1.08 17.22 -0.33
CA GLU A 80 0.15 17.14 -1.14
C GLU A 80 0.80 15.75 -0.96
N VAL A 81 1.27 15.15 -2.06
CA VAL A 81 2.21 14.01 -2.01
C VAL A 81 3.62 14.58 -2.10
N HIS A 82 4.50 14.19 -1.19
CA HIS A 82 5.90 14.61 -1.23
C HIS A 82 6.76 13.54 -1.91
N LEU A 83 7.73 13.98 -2.73
CA LEU A 83 8.82 13.13 -3.21
C LEU A 83 10.15 13.53 -2.53
N PHE A 84 10.86 12.53 -2.04
CA PHE A 84 12.20 12.66 -1.45
C PHE A 84 13.18 11.79 -2.22
N ASP A 85 14.38 12.30 -2.53
CA ASP A 85 15.52 11.47 -2.94
C ASP A 85 16.40 11.32 -1.71
N TYR A 86 16.43 10.15 -1.08
CA TYR A 86 17.10 10.00 0.22
C TYR A 86 18.60 10.27 0.14
N THR A 87 19.22 10.18 -1.05
CA THR A 87 20.65 10.48 -1.24
C THR A 87 20.97 11.98 -1.11
N MET A 88 19.95 12.85 -1.13
CA MET A 88 20.09 14.30 -0.87
C MET A 88 19.91 14.69 0.61
N HIS A 89 19.69 13.72 1.51
CA HIS A 89 19.54 13.94 2.95
C HIS A 89 20.74 13.40 3.76
N PRO A 90 21.02 13.93 4.96
CA PRO A 90 22.01 13.37 5.86
C PRO A 90 21.41 12.28 6.77
N SER A 91 22.02 11.09 6.77
CA SER A 91 21.68 9.92 7.63
C SER A 91 21.36 10.22 9.09
N THR A 92 21.98 11.25 9.67
CA THR A 92 21.50 11.90 10.90
C THR A 92 20.89 13.26 10.57
N PRO A 93 19.55 13.39 10.48
CA PRO A 93 18.91 14.66 10.18
C PRO A 93 19.14 15.66 11.32
N SER A 94 19.46 16.90 10.95
CA SER A 94 19.53 18.02 11.89
C SER A 94 18.12 18.46 12.33
N ARG A 95 18.00 19.48 13.18
CA ARG A 95 16.69 20.09 13.53
C ARG A 95 16.01 20.86 12.38
N GLN A 96 16.52 20.76 11.15
CA GLN A 96 15.98 21.45 9.97
C GLN A 96 14.56 20.99 9.58
N GLN A 97 13.90 21.84 8.82
CA GLN A 97 12.55 21.65 8.29
C GLN A 97 12.54 20.60 7.16
N SER A 98 11.38 19.95 6.97
CA SER A 98 11.16 18.98 5.88
C SER A 98 11.48 19.59 4.51
N SER A 99 12.21 18.85 3.68
CA SER A 99 12.76 19.33 2.40
C SER A 99 12.55 18.30 1.26
N PRO A 100 11.31 18.01 0.85
CA PRO A 100 11.06 17.22 -0.36
C PRO A 100 11.59 17.96 -1.60
N TYR A 101 12.13 17.21 -2.57
CA TYR A 101 12.66 17.81 -3.80
C TYR A 101 11.53 18.16 -4.80
N LEU A 102 10.38 17.49 -4.69
CA LEU A 102 9.18 17.80 -5.44
C LEU A 102 7.95 17.59 -4.56
N ARG A 103 6.97 18.49 -4.67
CA ARG A 103 5.67 18.38 -4.02
C ARG A 103 4.60 18.26 -5.11
N LEU A 104 3.74 17.27 -4.99
CA LEU A 104 2.71 16.96 -5.97
C LEU A 104 1.38 17.50 -5.44
N ALA A 105 0.90 18.56 -6.08
CA ALA A 105 -0.36 19.20 -5.75
C ALA A 105 -1.51 18.58 -6.55
N GLY A 106 -2.75 18.77 -6.08
CA GLY A 106 -3.97 18.34 -6.78
C GLY A 106 -5.13 18.06 -5.82
N HIS A 107 -4.82 17.49 -4.66
CA HIS A 107 -5.78 17.16 -3.61
C HIS A 107 -6.07 18.34 -2.66
N SER A 108 -7.25 18.32 -2.05
CA SER A 108 -7.70 19.25 -1.01
C SER A 108 -7.89 18.58 0.36
N ALA A 109 -7.81 17.26 0.43
CA ALA A 109 -7.81 16.47 1.66
C ALA A 109 -6.69 15.41 1.67
N GLU A 110 -6.50 14.75 2.81
CA GLU A 110 -5.56 13.64 2.96
C GLU A 110 -6.10 12.33 2.37
N GLY A 111 -5.33 11.24 2.47
CA GLY A 111 -5.78 9.89 2.09
C GLY A 111 -4.69 8.84 2.28
N HIS A 112 -4.95 7.61 1.84
CA HIS A 112 -3.99 6.50 1.94
C HIS A 112 -3.53 5.94 0.58
N GLY A 113 -4.42 5.85 -0.41
CA GLY A 113 -4.08 5.33 -1.73
C GLY A 113 -2.88 6.03 -2.36
N LEU A 114 -1.85 5.27 -2.73
CA LEU A 114 -0.59 5.73 -3.32
C LEU A 114 0.07 4.56 -4.05
N ALA A 115 0.30 4.65 -5.37
CA ALA A 115 0.83 3.55 -6.18
C ALA A 115 1.64 4.03 -7.41
N TRP A 116 2.84 3.46 -7.60
CA TRP A 116 3.69 3.68 -8.78
C TRP A 116 3.41 2.66 -9.88
N SER A 117 3.47 3.08 -11.15
CA SER A 117 3.42 2.20 -12.32
C SER A 117 4.81 1.63 -12.65
N LYS A 118 4.91 0.70 -13.61
CA LYS A 118 6.19 0.20 -14.16
C LYS A 118 6.87 1.21 -15.09
N GLU A 119 6.14 2.14 -15.67
CA GLU A 119 6.68 3.31 -16.40
C GLU A 119 7.07 4.50 -15.50
N GLY A 120 6.73 4.48 -14.20
CA GLY A 120 7.09 5.53 -13.24
C GLY A 120 6.08 6.69 -13.13
N TYR A 121 4.85 6.47 -13.59
CA TYR A 121 3.71 7.29 -13.19
C TYR A 121 3.35 7.04 -11.72
N LEU A 122 2.78 8.03 -11.05
CA LEU A 122 2.31 7.92 -9.66
C LEU A 122 0.82 8.27 -9.57
N LEU A 123 0.03 7.38 -8.99
CA LEU A 123 -1.35 7.62 -8.56
C LEU A 123 -1.39 7.94 -7.06
N SER A 124 -2.34 8.79 -6.65
CA SER A 124 -2.80 8.79 -5.25
C SER A 124 -4.31 9.03 -5.15
N GLY A 125 -4.96 8.32 -4.23
CA GLY A 125 -6.38 8.50 -3.86
C GLY A 125 -6.52 9.38 -2.60
N SER A 126 -7.68 10.01 -2.43
CA SER A 126 -7.91 11.01 -1.38
C SER A 126 -9.35 11.00 -0.84
N TYR A 127 -9.49 11.53 0.36
CA TYR A 127 -10.76 11.79 1.04
C TYR A 127 -11.56 12.95 0.40
N ASP A 128 -10.98 13.67 -0.57
CA ASP A 128 -11.67 14.65 -1.43
C ASP A 128 -12.43 14.01 -2.63
N ALA A 129 -12.62 12.69 -2.61
CA ALA A 129 -13.24 11.87 -3.66
C ALA A 129 -12.51 11.87 -5.02
N MET A 130 -11.31 12.46 -5.10
CA MET A 130 -10.47 12.45 -6.31
C MET A 130 -9.35 11.42 -6.24
N ILE A 131 -8.88 11.05 -7.43
CA ILE A 131 -7.57 10.46 -7.70
C ILE A 131 -6.79 11.48 -8.51
N CYS A 132 -5.51 11.65 -8.20
CA CYS A 132 -4.57 12.39 -9.05
C CYS A 132 -3.50 11.46 -9.60
N LEU A 133 -3.12 11.70 -10.84
CA LEU A 133 -2.06 11.03 -11.59
C LEU A 133 -0.97 12.06 -11.91
N TRP A 134 0.30 11.72 -11.67
CA TRP A 134 1.45 12.53 -12.05
C TRP A 134 2.46 11.70 -12.85
N ASP A 135 3.01 12.28 -13.91
CA ASP A 135 4.31 11.87 -14.43
C ASP A 135 5.40 12.62 -13.67
N THR A 136 6.29 11.90 -13.00
CA THR A 136 7.36 12.52 -12.20
C THR A 136 8.62 12.81 -13.03
N ASN A 137 8.68 12.34 -14.29
CA ASN A 137 9.80 12.49 -15.20
C ASN A 137 9.72 13.74 -16.08
N SER A 138 8.54 14.39 -16.23
CA SER A 138 8.31 15.52 -17.16
C SER A 138 9.10 16.81 -16.87
N GLY A 139 10.00 16.79 -15.88
CA GLY A 139 10.72 17.93 -15.36
C GLY A 139 9.92 18.64 -14.26
N GLY A 140 10.43 18.60 -13.03
CA GLY A 140 9.84 19.34 -11.92
C GLY A 140 9.75 20.84 -12.24
N SER A 141 8.62 21.45 -11.92
CA SER A 141 8.43 22.90 -12.04
C SER A 141 9.55 23.67 -11.33
N ARG A 142 9.90 24.86 -11.85
CA ARG A 142 10.84 25.79 -11.19
C ARG A 142 10.42 26.20 -9.76
N SER A 143 9.17 25.94 -9.36
CA SER A 143 8.65 26.16 -8.01
C SER A 143 8.85 24.97 -7.05
N GLY A 144 9.31 23.80 -7.51
CA GLY A 144 9.31 22.57 -6.73
C GLY A 144 7.91 22.00 -6.45
N ILE A 145 6.88 22.45 -7.19
CA ILE A 145 5.50 21.97 -7.09
C ILE A 145 5.02 21.51 -8.47
N LEU A 146 4.54 20.27 -8.59
CA LEU A 146 3.99 19.69 -9.82
C LEU A 146 2.45 19.55 -9.70
N PRO A 147 1.66 20.12 -10.63
CA PRO A 147 0.21 19.85 -10.72
C PRO A 147 -0.05 18.43 -11.28
N PRO A 148 -1.27 17.88 -11.14
CA PRO A 148 -1.56 16.56 -11.68
C PRO A 148 -1.59 16.61 -13.21
N LEU A 149 -1.11 15.53 -13.84
CA LEU A 149 -1.28 15.28 -15.27
C LEU A 149 -2.77 15.09 -15.58
N HIS A 150 -3.43 14.23 -14.79
CA HIS A 150 -4.87 13.97 -14.85
C HIS A 150 -5.46 13.87 -13.43
N SER A 151 -6.73 14.24 -13.29
CA SER A 151 -7.51 14.04 -12.07
C SER A 151 -8.83 13.33 -12.41
N PHE A 152 -9.22 12.37 -11.59
CA PHE A 152 -10.36 11.49 -11.80
C PHE A 152 -11.29 11.55 -10.59
N GLN A 153 -12.59 11.83 -10.82
CA GLN A 153 -13.57 11.91 -9.75
C GLN A 153 -14.27 10.56 -9.57
N CYS A 154 -14.08 9.91 -8.42
CA CYS A 154 -14.68 8.61 -8.12
C CYS A 154 -16.16 8.73 -7.75
N SER A 155 -16.49 9.74 -6.95
CA SER A 155 -17.82 9.98 -6.40
C SER A 155 -18.08 11.48 -6.19
N SER A 156 -19.26 11.85 -5.71
CA SER A 156 -19.57 13.24 -5.33
C SER A 156 -18.98 13.67 -3.98
N THR A 157 -18.70 12.70 -3.10
CA THR A 157 -18.66 12.91 -1.63
C THR A 157 -17.88 11.86 -0.85
N ASP A 158 -17.72 10.67 -1.42
CA ASP A 158 -17.30 9.45 -0.74
C ASP A 158 -15.80 9.25 -0.98
N ALA A 159 -15.04 9.03 0.09
CA ALA A 159 -13.58 9.01 0.06
C ALA A 159 -13.00 7.87 -0.80
N VAL A 160 -11.87 8.11 -1.47
CA VAL A 160 -11.07 7.06 -2.11
C VAL A 160 -10.13 6.47 -1.06
N GLY A 161 -10.39 5.22 -0.68
CA GLY A 161 -9.54 4.47 0.25
C GLY A 161 -8.21 4.12 -0.38
N ASP A 162 -8.25 3.49 -1.57
CA ASP A 162 -7.05 2.98 -2.24
C ASP A 162 -7.09 3.05 -3.78
N VAL A 163 -5.90 3.00 -4.37
CA VAL A 163 -5.63 2.98 -5.82
C VAL A 163 -4.51 1.99 -6.12
N ALA A 164 -4.66 1.20 -7.18
CA ALA A 164 -3.64 0.23 -7.61
C ALA A 164 -3.57 0.15 -9.13
N TRP A 165 -2.36 0.04 -9.67
CA TRP A 165 -2.14 -0.22 -11.10
C TRP A 165 -2.48 -1.68 -11.44
N HIS A 166 -2.96 -1.91 -12.66
CA HIS A 166 -3.18 -3.24 -13.20
C HIS A 166 -1.83 -3.97 -13.39
N SER A 167 -1.75 -5.26 -13.08
CA SER A 167 -0.47 -5.98 -13.07
C SER A 167 0.18 -6.14 -14.44
N ASP A 168 -0.59 -6.04 -15.53
CA ASP A 168 -0.15 -6.27 -16.92
C ASP A 168 -0.30 -5.04 -17.85
N SER A 169 -0.72 -3.87 -17.33
CA SER A 169 -0.92 -2.65 -18.14
C SER A 169 -0.66 -1.41 -17.29
N ASP A 170 0.24 -0.55 -17.78
CA ASP A 170 0.61 0.73 -17.15
C ASP A 170 -0.43 1.83 -17.39
N GLU A 171 -1.46 1.54 -18.19
CA GLU A 171 -2.50 2.50 -18.56
C GLU A 171 -3.83 2.23 -17.84
N LEU A 172 -4.02 0.99 -17.37
CA LEU A 172 -5.16 0.56 -16.57
C LEU A 172 -4.87 0.64 -15.08
N PHE A 173 -5.80 1.21 -14.32
CA PHE A 173 -5.75 1.17 -12.85
C PHE A 173 -7.13 0.93 -12.26
N GLY A 174 -7.16 0.49 -11.00
CA GLY A 174 -8.35 0.36 -10.20
C GLY A 174 -8.36 1.31 -9.00
N SER A 175 -9.54 1.61 -8.48
CA SER A 175 -9.72 2.31 -7.21
C SER A 175 -10.93 1.80 -6.43
N VAL A 176 -10.89 2.05 -5.13
CA VAL A 176 -11.91 1.64 -4.15
C VAL A 176 -12.13 2.73 -3.08
N GLY A 177 -13.29 2.73 -2.43
CA GLY A 177 -13.61 3.73 -1.41
C GLY A 177 -14.86 3.47 -0.58
N ASP A 178 -15.28 4.49 0.17
CA ASP A 178 -16.42 4.46 1.10
C ASP A 178 -17.76 4.14 0.41
N ASP A 179 -17.86 4.44 -0.89
CA ASP A 179 -19.02 4.15 -1.72
C ASP A 179 -19.23 2.64 -2.00
N GLY A 180 -18.30 1.79 -1.55
CA GLY A 180 -18.29 0.34 -1.69
C GLY A 180 -18.19 -0.17 -3.13
N LYS A 181 -17.62 0.63 -4.03
CA LYS A 181 -17.43 0.25 -5.43
C LYS A 181 -15.97 -0.07 -5.75
N LEU A 182 -15.79 -0.99 -6.70
CA LEU A 182 -14.59 -1.09 -7.50
C LEU A 182 -14.81 -0.26 -8.78
N LEU A 183 -13.88 0.64 -9.06
CA LEU A 183 -13.84 1.43 -10.29
C LEU A 183 -12.58 1.04 -11.06
N ILE A 184 -12.72 0.70 -12.35
CA ILE A 184 -11.60 0.43 -13.26
C ILE A 184 -11.50 1.58 -14.26
N TRP A 185 -10.29 1.99 -14.60
CA TRP A 185 -9.99 3.20 -15.38
C TRP A 185 -8.98 2.88 -16.48
N ASP A 186 -9.06 3.57 -17.62
CA ASP A 186 -7.95 3.74 -18.56
C ASP A 186 -7.60 5.23 -18.57
N HIS A 187 -6.40 5.58 -18.10
CA HIS A 187 -6.05 6.99 -17.87
C HIS A 187 -5.87 7.81 -19.15
N ARG A 188 -5.81 7.17 -20.33
CA ARG A 188 -5.68 7.81 -21.64
C ARG A 188 -7.05 8.08 -22.27
N ALA A 189 -8.02 7.21 -22.00
CA ALA A 189 -9.30 7.18 -22.70
C ALA A 189 -10.33 8.16 -22.13
N SER A 190 -10.40 8.32 -20.81
CA SER A 190 -11.42 9.19 -20.19
C SER A 190 -11.11 9.56 -18.74
N THR A 191 -11.70 10.66 -18.25
CA THR A 191 -11.78 10.99 -16.81
C THR A 191 -12.94 10.26 -16.10
N ARG A 192 -13.57 9.29 -16.76
CA ARG A 192 -14.62 8.41 -16.23
C ARG A 192 -14.11 6.97 -16.15
N PRO A 193 -14.59 6.14 -15.21
CA PRO A 193 -14.22 4.74 -15.15
C PRO A 193 -14.76 3.98 -16.37
N THR A 194 -13.99 3.01 -16.85
CA THR A 194 -14.37 2.08 -17.93
C THR A 194 -15.30 0.99 -17.42
N GLN A 195 -15.16 0.58 -16.16
CA GLN A 195 -16.05 -0.37 -15.47
C GLN A 195 -16.31 0.09 -14.02
N THR A 196 -17.52 -0.17 -13.53
CA THR A 196 -17.98 0.18 -12.18
C THR A 196 -18.74 -0.99 -11.57
N VAL A 197 -18.34 -1.44 -10.39
CA VAL A 197 -18.90 -2.61 -9.70
C VAL A 197 -19.31 -2.22 -8.29
N LYS A 198 -20.55 -2.48 -7.87
CA LYS A 198 -20.94 -2.35 -6.46
C LYS A 198 -20.64 -3.67 -5.76
N VAL A 199 -19.52 -3.73 -5.04
CA VAL A 199 -18.97 -4.96 -4.44
C VAL A 199 -19.77 -5.38 -3.22
N ASN A 200 -19.97 -4.47 -2.27
CA ASN A 200 -20.79 -4.71 -1.08
C ASN A 200 -21.44 -3.41 -0.57
N GLY A 201 -22.13 -3.47 0.57
CA GLY A 201 -22.81 -2.31 1.19
C GLY A 201 -21.95 -1.45 2.12
N LYS A 202 -20.61 -1.57 2.07
CA LYS A 202 -19.66 -0.98 3.04
C LYS A 202 -18.50 -0.30 2.32
N GLY A 203 -17.67 0.44 3.06
CA GLY A 203 -16.44 0.99 2.52
C GLY A 203 -15.43 -0.10 2.15
N LEU A 204 -14.65 0.16 1.11
CA LEU A 204 -13.52 -0.67 0.67
C LEU A 204 -12.23 0.11 0.94
N ASN A 205 -11.34 -0.50 1.73
CA ASN A 205 -10.19 0.17 2.34
C ASN A 205 -8.88 -0.07 1.59
N CYS A 206 -8.76 -1.18 0.86
CA CYS A 206 -7.55 -1.57 0.13
C CYS A 206 -7.87 -2.37 -1.14
N LEU A 207 -6.94 -2.33 -2.10
CA LEU A 207 -7.07 -2.93 -3.44
C LEU A 207 -5.73 -3.52 -3.90
N ALA A 208 -5.75 -4.73 -4.46
CA ALA A 208 -4.58 -5.34 -5.11
C ALA A 208 -4.99 -6.15 -6.36
N PHE A 209 -4.24 -5.98 -7.46
CA PHE A 209 -4.28 -6.87 -8.63
C PHE A 209 -3.26 -8.00 -8.45
N GLU A 210 -3.55 -9.22 -8.92
CA GLU A 210 -2.63 -10.34 -8.77
C GLU A 210 -1.47 -10.25 -9.81
N PRO A 211 -0.18 -10.29 -9.40
CA PRO A 211 0.95 -10.03 -10.31
C PRO A 211 1.23 -11.07 -11.41
N ARG A 212 0.62 -12.26 -11.32
CA ARG A 212 0.84 -13.43 -12.19
C ARG A 212 -0.44 -13.81 -12.95
N ASN A 213 -1.61 -13.45 -12.42
CA ASN A 213 -2.91 -13.61 -13.03
C ASN A 213 -3.67 -12.28 -13.05
N LYS A 214 -3.38 -11.49 -14.10
CA LYS A 214 -3.99 -10.17 -14.38
C LYS A 214 -5.52 -10.12 -14.30
N GLU A 215 -6.19 -11.25 -14.52
CA GLU A 215 -7.64 -11.33 -14.50
C GLU A 215 -8.20 -11.30 -13.07
N LEU A 216 -7.36 -11.32 -12.02
CA LEU A 216 -7.78 -11.33 -10.62
C LEU A 216 -7.49 -10.02 -9.88
N VAL A 217 -8.48 -9.59 -9.10
CA VAL A 217 -8.39 -8.43 -8.21
C VAL A 217 -9.00 -8.76 -6.84
N ALA A 218 -8.34 -8.33 -5.77
CA ALA A 218 -8.72 -8.55 -4.38
C ALA A 218 -8.89 -7.22 -3.63
N MET A 219 -9.89 -7.16 -2.74
CA MET A 219 -10.29 -5.94 -2.03
C MET A 219 -10.68 -6.23 -0.58
N GLY A 220 -10.15 -5.46 0.36
CA GLY A 220 -10.52 -5.53 1.77
C GLY A 220 -11.61 -4.51 2.13
N SER A 221 -12.66 -4.95 2.80
CA SER A 221 -13.77 -4.11 3.24
C SER A 221 -13.70 -3.77 4.74
N ALA A 222 -14.27 -2.62 5.10
CA ALA A 222 -14.42 -2.14 6.47
C ALA A 222 -15.29 -3.04 7.39
N ASP A 223 -15.93 -4.08 6.86
CA ASP A 223 -16.64 -5.11 7.64
C ASP A 223 -15.85 -6.41 7.84
N GLY A 224 -14.53 -6.42 7.53
CA GLY A 224 -13.68 -7.60 7.68
C GLY A 224 -13.78 -8.60 6.51
N THR A 225 -14.52 -8.27 5.46
CA THR A 225 -14.66 -9.12 4.27
C THR A 225 -13.54 -8.87 3.25
N LEU A 226 -12.91 -9.96 2.77
CA LEU A 226 -12.08 -9.97 1.57
C LEU A 226 -12.94 -10.39 0.36
N ALA A 227 -13.07 -9.51 -0.62
CA ALA A 227 -13.78 -9.78 -1.87
C ALA A 227 -12.78 -9.96 -3.03
N MET A 228 -12.88 -11.07 -3.76
CA MET A 228 -12.11 -11.36 -4.97
C MET A 228 -13.02 -11.36 -6.19
N HIS A 229 -12.58 -10.75 -7.30
CA HIS A 229 -13.32 -10.71 -8.56
C HIS A 229 -12.43 -11.11 -9.75
N ASP A 230 -13.07 -11.64 -10.79
CA ASP A 230 -12.49 -11.86 -12.11
C ASP A 230 -12.80 -10.63 -12.99
N LEU A 231 -11.78 -9.95 -13.52
CA LEU A 231 -11.93 -8.74 -14.34
C LEU A 231 -12.76 -8.96 -15.62
N ARG A 232 -12.86 -10.21 -16.08
CA ARG A 232 -13.65 -10.61 -17.26
C ARG A 232 -15.12 -10.86 -16.91
N GLN A 233 -15.44 -11.04 -15.62
CA GLN A 233 -16.80 -11.23 -15.12
C GLN A 233 -17.01 -10.53 -13.77
N LEU A 234 -16.79 -9.22 -13.75
CA LEU A 234 -16.98 -8.36 -12.57
C LEU A 234 -18.40 -8.34 -11.98
N SER A 235 -19.41 -8.92 -12.66
CA SER A 235 -20.81 -8.93 -12.23
C SER A 235 -21.10 -9.83 -11.02
N ARG A 236 -20.13 -10.63 -10.56
CA ARG A 236 -20.19 -11.40 -9.31
C ARG A 236 -18.79 -11.55 -8.69
N PRO A 237 -18.67 -11.64 -7.36
CA PRO A 237 -17.43 -12.07 -6.74
C PRO A 237 -17.11 -13.52 -7.13
N LEU A 238 -15.83 -13.80 -7.31
CA LEU A 238 -15.27 -15.15 -7.38
C LEU A 238 -15.29 -15.77 -5.98
N HIS A 239 -14.81 -15.02 -4.98
CA HIS A 239 -14.91 -15.34 -3.56
C HIS A 239 -15.28 -14.11 -2.74
N ASN A 240 -16.00 -14.33 -1.64
CA ASN A 240 -16.32 -13.31 -0.65
C ASN A 240 -16.15 -13.95 0.73
N LEU A 241 -15.02 -13.66 1.38
CA LEU A 241 -14.55 -14.33 2.58
C LEU A 241 -14.68 -13.38 3.77
N LEU A 242 -15.38 -13.78 4.83
CA LEU A 242 -15.27 -13.07 6.11
C LEU A 242 -13.94 -13.48 6.74
N THR A 243 -13.00 -12.54 6.81
CA THR A 243 -11.59 -12.81 7.20
C THR A 243 -11.30 -12.42 8.64
N HIS A 244 -12.04 -11.45 9.18
CA HIS A 244 -11.92 -11.00 10.57
C HIS A 244 -13.32 -10.68 11.15
N GLU A 245 -13.61 -11.19 12.35
CA GLU A 245 -14.76 -10.76 13.19
C GLU A 245 -14.29 -9.96 14.43
N GLY A 246 -13.01 -9.57 14.50
CA GLY A 246 -12.43 -8.94 15.68
C GLY A 246 -10.98 -8.50 15.54
N GLU A 247 -10.06 -9.26 16.14
CA GLU A 247 -8.67 -8.86 16.42
C GLU A 247 -7.85 -8.46 15.19
N VAL A 248 -7.03 -7.41 15.35
CA VAL A 248 -6.13 -6.92 14.29
C VAL A 248 -5.07 -7.98 14.00
N THR A 249 -5.15 -8.55 12.80
CA THR A 249 -4.34 -9.67 12.38
C THR A 249 -4.01 -9.55 10.90
N LEU A 250 -2.86 -10.05 10.45
CA LEU A 250 -2.53 -10.16 9.03
C LEU A 250 -2.77 -11.59 8.57
N VAL A 251 -3.69 -11.78 7.62
CA VAL A 251 -4.00 -13.11 7.06
C VAL A 251 -3.40 -13.24 5.66
N VAL A 252 -2.54 -14.24 5.49
CA VAL A 252 -1.97 -14.64 4.20
C VAL A 252 -2.86 -15.70 3.57
N TRP A 253 -3.09 -15.58 2.25
CA TRP A 253 -3.86 -16.54 1.45
C TRP A 253 -3.00 -17.01 0.27
N ASP A 254 -2.87 -18.33 0.08
CA ASP A 254 -2.32 -18.86 -1.17
C ASP A 254 -3.43 -18.92 -2.22
N LEU A 255 -3.47 -17.92 -3.09
CA LEU A 255 -4.47 -17.82 -4.16
C LEU A 255 -4.38 -18.98 -5.18
N THR A 256 -3.26 -19.71 -5.24
CA THR A 256 -3.11 -20.88 -6.12
C THR A 256 -3.77 -22.14 -5.56
N ARG A 257 -3.98 -22.21 -4.23
CA ARG A 257 -4.61 -23.36 -3.54
C ARG A 257 -6.12 -23.28 -3.43
N ILE A 258 -6.71 -22.15 -3.80
CA ILE A 258 -8.14 -21.86 -3.66
C ILE A 258 -9.03 -22.93 -4.35
N ASP A 259 -8.60 -23.43 -5.51
CA ASP A 259 -9.29 -24.49 -6.25
C ASP A 259 -8.69 -25.90 -6.02
N THR A 260 -7.62 -26.03 -5.22
CA THR A 260 -7.00 -27.34 -4.92
C THR A 260 -7.66 -28.00 -3.71
N GLN A 261 -8.01 -29.28 -3.84
CA GLN A 261 -8.88 -29.96 -2.87
C GLN A 261 -8.23 -30.28 -1.52
N GLU A 262 -8.92 -29.92 -0.44
CA GLU A 262 -9.08 -30.67 0.82
C GLU A 262 -10.24 -29.95 1.57
N ASP A 263 -11.47 -30.47 1.68
CA ASP A 263 -11.89 -31.86 1.87
C ASP A 263 -13.09 -32.26 0.98
N ALA A 264 -13.05 -33.43 0.35
CA ALA A 264 -14.15 -33.94 -0.51
C ALA A 264 -15.35 -34.55 0.25
N THR A 265 -15.46 -34.31 1.57
CA THR A 265 -16.38 -35.02 2.48
C THR A 265 -17.41 -34.12 3.19
N SER A 266 -17.38 -32.79 3.00
CA SER A 266 -18.23 -31.84 3.75
C SER A 266 -19.13 -30.92 2.91
N SER A 267 -18.98 -30.86 1.58
CA SER A 267 -19.72 -29.94 0.70
C SER A 267 -21.05 -30.52 0.15
N ALA A 268 -21.99 -30.86 1.03
CA ALA A 268 -23.33 -31.35 0.66
C ALA A 268 -24.25 -30.32 -0.03
N SER A 269 -23.71 -29.18 -0.47
CA SER A 269 -24.41 -28.01 -0.98
C SER A 269 -24.03 -27.60 -2.40
N GLY A 270 -23.03 -28.25 -3.03
CA GLY A 270 -22.56 -27.91 -4.37
C GLY A 270 -21.87 -26.53 -4.50
N ALA A 271 -21.57 -25.87 -3.38
CA ALA A 271 -20.74 -24.67 -3.36
C ALA A 271 -19.28 -25.02 -3.68
N ALA A 272 -18.56 -24.09 -4.32
CA ALA A 272 -17.11 -24.20 -4.50
C ALA A 272 -16.38 -24.32 -3.15
N PRO A 273 -15.20 -24.97 -3.09
CA PRO A 273 -14.37 -24.99 -1.90
C PRO A 273 -14.17 -23.57 -1.34
N ARG A 274 -14.25 -23.44 -0.02
CA ARG A 274 -13.86 -22.17 0.62
C ARG A 274 -12.33 -22.18 0.77
N PRO A 275 -11.63 -21.11 0.34
CA PRO A 275 -10.26 -20.86 0.75
C PRO A 275 -10.11 -21.05 2.27
N LYS A 276 -9.07 -21.79 2.68
CA LYS A 276 -8.56 -21.81 4.05
C LYS A 276 -7.40 -20.79 4.11
N PRO A 277 -7.25 -19.99 5.18
CA PRO A 277 -6.12 -19.07 5.31
C PRO A 277 -4.83 -19.87 5.41
N LEU A 278 -3.77 -19.38 4.76
CA LEU A 278 -2.45 -20.03 4.75
C LEU A 278 -1.71 -19.79 6.07
N PHE A 279 -1.78 -18.55 6.56
CA PHE A 279 -1.15 -18.12 7.80
C PHE A 279 -1.90 -16.92 8.39
N THR A 280 -1.88 -16.78 9.71
CA THR A 280 -2.41 -15.60 10.41
C THR A 280 -1.38 -15.10 11.41
N HIS A 281 -0.93 -13.85 11.25
CA HIS A 281 -0.02 -13.19 12.18
C HIS A 281 -0.80 -12.44 13.26
N VAL A 282 -0.44 -12.67 14.53
CA VAL A 282 -1.18 -12.21 15.72
C VAL A 282 -0.20 -11.67 16.78
N ASP A 283 0.46 -10.55 16.48
CA ASP A 283 1.46 -9.92 17.39
C ASP A 283 1.46 -8.38 17.39
N HIS A 284 0.67 -7.72 16.53
CA HIS A 284 0.56 -6.25 16.52
C HIS A 284 -0.38 -5.75 17.62
N SER A 285 -0.02 -4.68 18.32
CA SER A 285 -0.81 -4.11 19.43
C SER A 285 -2.02 -3.29 19.00
N SER A 286 -2.08 -2.94 17.71
CA SER A 286 -2.95 -1.89 17.16
C SER A 286 -3.15 -2.10 15.66
N MET A 287 -4.06 -1.34 15.04
CA MET A 287 -4.44 -1.50 13.63
C MET A 287 -3.22 -1.53 12.70
N VAL A 288 -3.17 -2.48 11.76
CA VAL A 288 -2.13 -2.58 10.72
C VAL A 288 -2.58 -1.82 9.46
N PRO A 289 -2.08 -0.59 9.19
CA PRO A 289 -2.47 0.17 8.00
C PRO A 289 -1.70 -0.22 6.73
N ASP A 290 -0.58 -0.93 6.85
CA ASP A 290 0.32 -1.22 5.73
C ASP A 290 1.22 -2.44 6.00
N PHE A 291 1.58 -3.14 4.93
CA PHE A 291 2.57 -4.23 4.95
C PHE A 291 3.24 -4.38 3.57
N SER A 292 4.38 -5.04 3.54
CA SER A 292 5.15 -5.32 2.32
C SER A 292 5.78 -6.70 2.36
N TRP A 293 5.98 -7.32 1.19
CA TRP A 293 6.66 -8.59 1.03
C TRP A 293 8.14 -8.36 0.69
N SER A 294 9.03 -9.26 1.12
CA SER A 294 10.42 -9.26 0.61
C SER A 294 10.49 -9.94 -0.75
N GLU A 295 11.22 -9.32 -1.69
CA GLU A 295 11.55 -9.93 -2.97
C GLU A 295 12.77 -10.89 -2.86
N ILE A 296 13.58 -10.75 -1.81
CA ILE A 296 14.78 -11.57 -1.56
C ILE A 296 14.44 -12.87 -0.83
N SER A 297 13.56 -12.81 0.17
CA SER A 297 13.27 -13.93 1.06
C SER A 297 11.82 -14.36 0.96
N GLU A 298 11.57 -15.50 0.30
CA GLU A 298 10.25 -16.11 0.22
C GLU A 298 9.64 -16.27 1.62
N GLY A 299 8.34 -15.96 1.74
CA GLY A 299 7.60 -16.01 3.00
C GLY A 299 7.94 -14.91 4.02
N MET A 300 8.85 -13.97 3.73
CA MET A 300 9.15 -12.84 4.61
C MET A 300 8.25 -11.63 4.33
N ILE A 301 7.69 -11.07 5.39
CA ILE A 301 6.83 -9.89 5.39
C ILE A 301 7.39 -8.87 6.39
N ALA A 302 7.24 -7.59 6.05
CA ALA A 302 7.45 -6.48 6.94
C ALA A 302 6.13 -5.71 7.10
N SER A 303 5.66 -5.56 8.33
CA SER A 303 4.37 -4.97 8.67
C SER A 303 4.49 -3.89 9.74
N ILE A 304 3.55 -2.96 9.76
CA ILE A 304 3.50 -1.86 10.73
C ILE A 304 2.11 -1.76 11.36
N ASP A 305 2.04 -1.27 12.59
CA ASP A 305 0.78 -0.83 13.21
C ASP A 305 0.69 0.70 13.36
N ALA A 306 -0.49 1.17 13.76
CA ALA A 306 -0.78 2.58 14.03
C ALA A 306 0.00 3.13 15.25
N ASP A 307 0.42 2.26 16.18
CA ASP A 307 1.29 2.60 17.32
C ASP A 307 2.76 2.81 16.90
N ASN A 308 3.09 2.39 15.67
CA ASN A 308 4.37 2.48 14.99
C ASN A 308 5.39 1.40 15.42
N SER A 309 4.90 0.22 15.79
CA SER A 309 5.73 -0.99 15.85
C SER A 309 5.96 -1.51 14.44
N LEU A 310 7.22 -1.52 13.99
CA LEU A 310 7.63 -2.31 12.83
C LEU A 310 7.86 -3.74 13.29
N GLN A 311 7.19 -4.68 12.65
CA GLN A 311 7.46 -6.12 12.79
C GLN A 311 7.99 -6.64 11.45
N ILE A 312 9.06 -7.44 11.50
CA ILE A 312 9.58 -8.17 10.35
C ILE A 312 9.57 -9.63 10.74
N TRP A 313 8.88 -10.44 9.95
CA TRP A 313 8.61 -11.84 10.26
C TRP A 313 8.69 -12.69 9.00
N GLN A 314 9.01 -13.97 9.18
CA GLN A 314 9.04 -14.95 8.08
C GLN A 314 8.16 -16.13 8.45
N MET A 315 7.22 -16.48 7.56
CA MET A 315 6.47 -17.73 7.66
C MET A 315 7.44 -18.91 7.59
N ALA A 316 7.21 -19.96 8.38
CA ALA A 316 8.01 -21.19 8.25
C ALA A 316 7.80 -21.80 6.85
N THR A 317 8.87 -22.27 6.21
CA THR A 317 8.82 -22.81 4.84
C THR A 317 7.80 -23.94 4.68
N SER A 318 7.62 -24.78 5.71
CA SER A 318 6.62 -25.86 5.76
C SER A 318 5.15 -25.41 5.71
N VAL A 319 4.88 -24.09 5.75
CA VAL A 319 3.53 -23.54 5.58
C VAL A 319 3.18 -23.41 4.09
N TYR A 320 4.13 -22.93 3.27
CA TYR A 320 3.94 -22.67 1.84
C TYR A 320 4.66 -23.68 0.92
N HIS A 321 5.58 -24.49 1.44
CA HIS A 321 6.12 -25.70 0.81
C HIS A 321 5.93 -26.90 1.77
N PRO A 322 4.69 -27.45 1.88
CA PRO A 322 4.38 -28.60 2.74
C PRO A 322 4.88 -29.94 2.18
#